data_AF-A0A938VSD9-F1
#
_entry.id   AF-A0A938VSD9-F1
#
_cell.length_a   1.000
_cell.length_b   1.000
_cell.length_c   1.000
_cell.angle_alpha   90.00
_cell.angle_beta   90.00
_cell.angle_gamma   90.00
#
_symmetry.space_group_name_H-M   'P 1'
#
loop_
_entity.id
_entity.type
_entity.pdbx_description
1 polymer ?
#
loop_
_entity_poly.entity_id
_entity_poly.type
_entity_poly.pdbx_seq_one_letter_code
_entity_poly.pdbx_strand_id
1 'polypeptide(L)'
;MLTQTFPQLLRWALASFSMVIGVMSLLALGLVGGYALGLTLALAAVMVAIVGVIGAGAMGASWSAIRVTQLARARWPVGRMARAPAGRERRGARAPGPGMSLNEKAEALGRADIFLGLPSPELEHVAFYAEERHAPAGAMLAVERQQGQDIYFILRGQVQLFTRSGLGEITVRVA
;
A
#
# COMPACT_ATOMS: atom_id res chain seq x y z
N MET A 1 80.01 37.33 -2.26
CA MET A 1 78.69 37.92 -1.90
C MET A 1 77.48 37.11 -2.39
N LEU A 2 77.64 35.88 -2.90
CA LEU A 2 76.52 35.06 -3.41
C LEU A 2 75.93 34.06 -2.38
N THR A 3 76.51 33.94 -1.18
CA THR A 3 76.11 32.94 -0.19
C THR A 3 75.02 33.39 0.79
N GLN A 4 74.72 34.70 0.88
CA GLN A 4 73.67 35.19 1.80
C GLN A 4 72.26 35.23 1.22
N THR A 5 72.07 35.13 -0.10
CA THR A 5 70.74 35.26 -0.74
C THR A 5 69.96 33.94 -0.77
N PHE A 6 70.65 32.80 -0.83
CA PHE A 6 70.05 31.47 -0.87
C PHE A 6 69.11 31.14 0.32
N PRO A 7 69.48 31.38 1.60
CA PRO A 7 68.59 31.08 2.72
C PRO A 7 67.34 31.95 2.75
N GLN A 8 67.39 33.17 2.21
CA GLN A 8 66.20 34.02 2.11
C GLN A 8 65.23 33.49 1.05
N LEU A 9 65.72 33.14 -0.15
CA LEU A 9 64.89 32.55 -1.20
C LEU A 9 64.22 31.25 -0.75
N LEU A 10 64.94 30.40 -0.02
CA LEU A 10 64.37 29.16 0.53
C LEU A 10 63.26 29.43 1.54
N ARG A 11 63.42 30.44 2.42
CA ARG A 11 62.37 30.82 3.38
C ARG A 11 61.12 31.36 2.70
N TRP A 12 61.29 32.20 1.68
CA TRP A 12 60.16 32.70 0.87
C TRP A 12 59.44 31.55 0.17
N ALA A 13 60.19 30.63 -0.47
CA ALA A 13 59.61 29.47 -1.13
C ALA A 13 58.82 28.56 -0.17
N LEU A 14 59.37 28.28 1.02
CA LEU A 14 58.69 27.49 2.05
C LEU A 14 57.43 28.20 2.59
N ALA A 15 57.48 29.51 2.79
CA ALA A 15 56.32 30.29 3.23
C ALA A 15 55.20 30.28 2.19
N SER A 16 55.54 30.48 0.91
CA SER A 16 54.56 30.39 -0.19
C SER A 16 53.96 28.99 -0.31
N PHE A 17 54.79 27.95 -0.18
CA PHE A 17 54.31 26.56 -0.26
C PHE A 17 53.35 26.21 0.89
N SER A 18 53.68 26.63 2.12
CA SER A 18 52.81 26.47 3.29
C SER A 18 51.46 27.17 3.10
N MET A 19 51.46 28.40 2.57
CA MET A 19 50.25 29.16 2.28
C MET A 19 49.36 28.45 1.25
N VAL A 20 49.94 27.92 0.16
CA VAL A 20 49.19 27.19 -0.87
C VAL A 20 48.56 25.92 -0.31
N ILE A 21 49.29 25.15 0.51
CA ILE A 21 48.74 23.94 1.16
C ILE A 21 47.57 24.31 2.08
N GLY A 22 47.70 25.38 2.86
CA GLY A 22 46.63 25.85 3.74
C GLY A 22 45.35 26.21 2.98
N VAL A 23 45.47 26.95 1.87
CA VAL A 23 44.33 27.33 1.03
C VAL A 23 43.68 26.11 0.35
N MET A 24 44.48 25.19 -0.19
CA MET A 24 43.95 23.96 -0.80
C MET A 24 43.22 23.08 0.22
N SER A 25 43.73 23.00 1.45
CA SER A 25 43.11 22.23 2.53
C SER A 25 41.75 22.81 2.94
N LEU A 26 41.65 24.15 3.05
CA LEU A 26 40.39 24.83 3.34
C LEU A 26 39.34 24.63 2.23
N LEU A 27 39.76 24.68 0.97
CA LEU A 27 38.86 24.41 -0.17
C LEU A 27 38.38 22.95 -0.17
N ALA A 28 39.27 21.99 0.06
CA ALA A 28 38.92 20.58 0.13
C ALA A 28 37.92 20.29 1.27
N LEU A 29 38.15 20.88 2.46
CA LEU A 29 37.23 20.78 3.60
C LEU A 29 35.86 21.40 3.30
N GLY A 30 35.83 22.58 2.66
CA GLY A 30 34.58 23.22 2.24
C GLY A 30 33.80 22.38 1.23
N LEU A 31 34.47 21.77 0.26
CA LEU A 31 33.85 20.93 -0.76
C LEU A 31 33.30 19.63 -0.19
N VAL A 32 34.07 18.94 0.66
CA VAL A 32 33.63 17.69 1.33
C VAL A 32 32.49 17.99 2.31
N GLY A 33 32.61 19.05 3.12
CA GLY A 33 31.56 19.43 4.07
C GLY A 33 30.26 19.85 3.37
N GLY A 34 30.37 20.64 2.29
CA GLY A 34 29.21 21.03 1.48
C GLY A 34 28.55 19.84 0.79
N TYR A 35 29.32 18.89 0.27
CA TYR A 35 28.78 17.69 -0.38
C TYR A 35 28.10 16.75 0.62
N ALA A 36 28.70 16.55 1.80
CA ALA A 36 28.09 15.75 2.86
C ALA A 36 26.76 16.35 3.34
N LEU A 37 26.73 17.67 3.60
CA LEU A 37 25.49 18.36 3.97
C LEU A 37 24.44 18.31 2.85
N GLY A 38 24.82 18.58 1.61
CA GLY A 38 23.92 18.51 0.46
C GLY A 38 23.32 17.10 0.27
N LEU A 39 24.15 16.06 0.39
CA LEU A 39 23.71 14.67 0.29
C LEU A 39 22.73 14.30 1.42
N THR A 40 23.04 14.68 2.67
CA THR A 40 22.14 14.40 3.81
C THR A 40 20.78 15.07 3.66
N LEU A 41 20.75 16.33 3.19
CA LEU A 41 19.49 17.05 2.93
C LEU A 41 18.69 16.42 1.78
N ALA A 42 19.37 16.02 0.69
CA ALA A 42 18.72 15.34 -0.43
C ALA A 42 18.10 14.01 0.01
N LEU A 43 18.83 13.20 0.78
CA LEU A 43 18.32 11.93 1.31
C LEU A 43 17.15 12.15 2.28
N ALA A 44 17.22 13.16 3.15
CA ALA A 44 16.13 13.52 4.05
C ALA A 44 14.87 13.94 3.27
N ALA A 45 15.01 14.74 2.20
CA ALA A 45 13.89 15.13 1.35
C ALA A 45 13.23 13.92 0.65
N VAL A 46 14.05 12.98 0.15
CA VAL A 46 13.55 11.73 -0.45
C VAL A 46 12.81 10.89 0.59
N MET A 47 13.34 10.75 1.81
CA MET A 47 12.67 10.02 2.90
C MET A 47 11.32 10.67 3.26
N VAL A 48 11.25 12.00 3.36
CA VAL A 48 9.99 12.72 3.61
C VAL A 48 8.99 12.49 2.48
N ALA A 49 9.43 12.47 1.22
CA ALA A 49 8.56 12.18 0.08
C ALA A 49 8.01 10.74 0.13
N ILE A 50 8.85 9.75 0.44
CA ILE A 50 8.45 8.34 0.57
C ILE A 50 7.44 8.16 1.72
N VAL A 51 7.74 8.74 2.89
CA VAL A 51 6.83 8.68 4.05
C VAL A 51 5.52 9.41 3.76
N GLY A 52 5.56 10.53 3.04
CA GLY A 52 4.36 11.25 2.61
C GLY A 52 3.47 10.44 1.67
N VAL A 53 4.05 9.70 0.72
CA VAL A 53 3.29 8.82 -0.19
C VAL A 53 2.65 7.64 0.55
N ILE A 54 3.40 7.01 1.47
CA ILE A 54 2.88 5.88 2.27
C ILE A 54 1.82 6.37 3.28
N GLY A 55 2.08 7.50 3.94
CA GLY A 55 1.16 8.11 4.91
C GLY A 55 -0.13 8.61 4.27
N ALA A 56 -0.06 9.23 3.09
CA ALA A 56 -1.25 9.66 2.35
C ALA A 56 -2.08 8.47 1.85
N GLY A 57 -1.44 7.34 1.51
CA GLY A 57 -2.15 6.08 1.22
C GLY A 57 -2.92 5.53 2.43
N ALA A 58 -2.33 5.62 3.63
CA ALA A 58 -2.98 5.15 4.86
C ALA A 58 -4.09 6.09 5.37
N MET A 59 -3.96 7.41 5.17
CA MET A 59 -4.93 8.41 5.65
C MET A 59 -6.09 8.65 4.67
N GLY A 60 -5.90 8.38 3.37
CA GLY A 60 -6.97 8.40 2.36
C GLY A 60 -7.95 7.23 2.47
N ALA A 61 -7.54 6.12 3.09
CA ALA A 61 -8.39 4.95 3.29
C ALA A 61 -9.39 5.09 4.47
N SER A 62 -9.13 5.96 5.45
CA SER A 62 -10.01 6.10 6.62
C SER A 62 -11.15 7.12 6.43
N TRP A 63 -11.08 7.98 5.41
CA TRP A 63 -12.10 9.02 5.17
C TRP A 63 -13.16 8.61 4.13
N SER A 64 -12.90 7.62 3.28
CA SER A 64 -13.89 7.10 2.33
C SER A 64 -14.88 6.11 2.96
N ALA A 65 -14.50 5.43 4.05
CA ALA A 65 -15.37 4.50 4.76
C ALA A 65 -16.57 5.17 5.47
N ILE A 66 -16.47 6.47 5.79
CA ILE A 66 -17.52 7.17 6.57
C ILE A 66 -18.58 7.84 5.67
N ARG A 67 -18.34 8.04 4.36
CA ARG A 67 -19.34 8.68 3.47
C ARG A 67 -20.23 7.74 2.67
N VAL A 68 -19.91 6.45 2.56
CA VAL A 68 -20.70 5.53 1.70
C VAL A 68 -21.90 4.91 2.43
N THR A 69 -21.94 4.94 3.76
CA THR A 69 -23.08 4.41 4.53
C THR A 69 -24.27 5.36 4.64
N GLN A 70 -24.15 6.65 4.30
CA GLN A 70 -25.26 7.60 4.41
C GLN A 70 -26.11 7.77 3.14
N LEU A 71 -25.60 7.45 1.95
CA LEU A 71 -26.38 7.59 0.71
C LEU A 71 -27.21 6.35 0.33
N ALA A 72 -26.99 5.19 0.96
CA ALA A 72 -27.81 4.00 0.71
C ALA A 72 -29.21 4.04 1.36
N ARG A 73 -29.54 5.07 2.15
CA ARG A 73 -30.88 5.25 2.75
C ARG A 73 -31.84 6.11 1.95
N ALA A 74 -31.39 6.77 0.88
CA ALA A 74 -32.25 7.63 0.08
C ALA A 74 -32.30 7.14 -1.36
N ARG A 75 -33.50 6.71 -1.79
CA ARG A 75 -33.90 6.39 -3.17
C ARG A 75 -33.33 5.11 -3.78
N TRP A 76 -33.97 4.00 -3.44
CA TRP A 76 -34.26 2.99 -4.47
C TRP A 76 -35.72 3.13 -4.91
N PRO A 77 -35.99 3.43 -6.19
CA PRO A 77 -37.32 3.24 -6.75
C PRO A 77 -37.55 1.74 -6.87
N VAL A 78 -38.56 1.24 -6.16
CA VAL A 78 -39.03 -0.15 -6.23
C VAL A 78 -39.66 -0.38 -7.60
N GLY A 79 -38.81 -0.63 -8.59
CA GLY A 79 -39.18 -1.13 -9.90
C GLY A 79 -39.57 -2.60 -9.80
N ARG A 80 -40.78 -2.83 -9.29
CA ARG A 80 -41.73 -3.91 -9.62
C ARG A 80 -41.19 -5.04 -10.52
N MET A 81 -40.37 -5.97 -10.01
CA MET A 81 -40.20 -7.28 -10.63
C MET A 81 -40.04 -8.39 -9.57
N ALA A 82 -40.87 -9.43 -9.76
CA ALA A 82 -40.90 -10.75 -9.12
C ALA A 82 -41.25 -10.82 -7.62
N ARG A 83 -42.54 -11.10 -7.35
CA ARG A 83 -42.97 -11.80 -6.14
C ARG A 83 -42.28 -13.17 -6.09
N ALA A 84 -41.20 -13.27 -5.32
CA ALA A 84 -40.75 -14.54 -4.78
C ALA A 84 -41.69 -14.94 -3.61
N PRO A 85 -42.13 -16.20 -3.50
CA PRO A 85 -43.05 -16.62 -2.46
C PRO A 85 -42.42 -16.44 -1.08
N ALA A 86 -43.16 -15.77 -0.21
CA ALA A 86 -42.81 -15.48 1.18
C ALA A 86 -42.75 -16.76 2.03
N GLY A 87 -41.66 -17.51 1.87
CA GLY A 87 -41.32 -18.69 2.66
C GLY A 87 -40.27 -18.37 3.72
N ARG A 88 -40.69 -17.78 4.84
CA ARG A 88 -40.15 -18.09 6.18
C ARG A 88 -38.61 -18.04 6.37
N GLU A 89 -37.93 -16.96 5.99
CA GLU A 89 -36.56 -16.69 6.47
C GLU A 89 -36.57 -15.84 7.75
N ARG A 90 -37.12 -16.43 8.82
CA ARG A 90 -36.71 -16.09 10.19
C ARG A 90 -35.68 -17.14 10.63
N ARG A 91 -34.44 -17.02 10.18
CA ARG A 91 -33.30 -17.76 10.75
C ARG A 91 -32.09 -16.84 10.86
N GLY A 92 -31.88 -16.38 12.09
CA GLY A 92 -30.59 -16.01 12.64
C GLY A 92 -29.75 -15.04 11.83
N ALA A 93 -29.82 -13.76 12.18
CA ALA A 93 -28.61 -12.95 12.24
C ALA A 93 -27.67 -13.67 13.22
N ARG A 94 -26.91 -14.64 12.70
CA ARG A 94 -25.89 -15.38 13.43
C ARG A 94 -24.91 -14.31 13.91
N ALA A 95 -24.69 -14.24 15.22
CA ALA A 95 -23.63 -13.41 15.78
C ALA A 95 -22.35 -13.66 14.98
N PRO A 96 -21.52 -12.63 14.71
CA PRO A 96 -20.25 -12.82 14.02
C PRO A 96 -19.54 -13.98 14.71
N GLY A 97 -19.31 -15.05 13.95
CA GLY A 97 -18.60 -16.22 14.47
C GLY A 97 -17.22 -15.79 14.93
N PRO A 98 -16.54 -16.60 15.76
CA PRO A 98 -15.13 -16.37 16.01
C PRO A 98 -14.43 -16.24 14.65
N GLY A 99 -13.78 -15.09 14.44
CA GLY A 99 -13.12 -14.77 13.18
C GLY A 99 -12.11 -15.86 12.82
N MET A 100 -11.89 -16.04 11.52
CA MET A 100 -11.01 -17.11 11.03
C MET A 100 -9.58 -16.87 11.51
N SER A 101 -8.94 -17.90 12.04
CA SER A 101 -7.53 -17.82 12.46
C SER A 101 -6.63 -17.57 11.25
N LEU A 102 -5.44 -16.99 11.49
CA LEU A 102 -4.48 -16.70 10.41
C LEU A 102 -4.13 -17.96 9.58
N ASN A 103 -3.97 -19.10 10.25
CA ASN A 103 -3.63 -20.35 9.60
C ASN A 103 -4.77 -20.86 8.71
N GLU A 104 -6.02 -20.79 9.18
CA GLU A 104 -7.20 -21.14 8.37
C GLU A 104 -7.36 -20.21 7.15
N LYS A 105 -7.03 -18.92 7.30
CA LYS A 105 -7.02 -17.97 6.17
C LYS A 105 -5.96 -18.34 5.14
N ALA A 106 -4.73 -18.64 5.58
CA ALA A 106 -3.63 -19.04 4.69
C ALA A 106 -3.96 -20.34 3.94
N GLU A 107 -4.55 -21.32 4.63
CA GLU A 107 -5.00 -22.59 4.03
C GLU A 107 -6.13 -22.36 3.01
N ALA A 108 -7.08 -21.46 3.29
CA ALA A 108 -8.12 -21.11 2.33
C ALA A 108 -7.55 -20.40 1.09
N LEU A 109 -6.59 -19.49 1.26
CA LEU A 109 -5.92 -18.81 0.15
C LEU A 109 -5.11 -19.78 -0.72
N GLY A 110 -4.45 -20.76 -0.12
CA GLY A 110 -3.68 -21.79 -0.86
C GLY A 110 -4.52 -22.65 -1.81
N ARG A 111 -5.85 -22.65 -1.67
CA ARG A 111 -6.78 -23.32 -2.59
C ARG A 111 -7.17 -22.48 -3.80
N ALA A 112 -6.85 -21.19 -3.83
CA ALA A 112 -7.16 -20.31 -4.94
C ALA A 112 -6.14 -20.50 -6.08
N ASP A 113 -6.64 -20.59 -7.32
CA ASP A 113 -5.78 -20.76 -8.49
C ASP A 113 -4.72 -19.65 -8.62
N ILE A 114 -5.06 -18.42 -8.21
CA ILE A 114 -4.16 -17.25 -8.26
C ILE A 114 -2.99 -17.33 -7.28
N PHE A 115 -3.08 -18.20 -6.26
CA PHE A 115 -2.06 -18.39 -5.23
C PHE A 115 -1.41 -19.77 -5.32
N LEU A 116 -1.72 -20.55 -6.37
CA LEU A 116 -1.07 -21.84 -6.61
C LEU A 116 0.45 -21.67 -6.75
N GLY A 117 1.19 -22.47 -5.99
CA GLY A 117 2.65 -22.47 -6.00
C GLY A 117 3.31 -21.49 -5.02
N LEU A 118 2.54 -20.66 -4.31
CA LEU A 118 3.10 -19.86 -3.22
C LEU A 118 3.44 -20.76 -2.01
N PRO A 119 4.62 -20.60 -1.40
CA PRO A 119 4.98 -21.32 -0.18
C PRO A 119 4.18 -20.80 1.03
N SER A 120 4.02 -21.63 2.06
CA SER A 120 3.21 -21.31 3.25
C SER A 120 3.52 -19.95 3.90
N PRO A 121 4.79 -19.53 4.07
CA PRO A 121 5.10 -18.22 4.67
C PRO A 121 4.58 -17.04 3.85
N GLU A 122 4.53 -17.16 2.52
CA GLU A 122 3.99 -16.11 1.65
C GLU A 122 2.47 -16.06 1.70
N LEU A 123 1.81 -17.23 1.79
CA LEU A 123 0.37 -17.31 2.01
C LEU A 123 -0.04 -16.72 3.36
N GLU A 124 0.72 -16.96 4.42
CA GLU A 124 0.51 -16.33 5.73
C GLU A 124 0.66 -14.81 5.66
N HIS A 125 1.62 -14.31 4.87
CA HIS A 125 1.81 -12.89 4.68
C HIS A 125 0.62 -12.24 3.96
N VAL A 126 0.08 -12.88 2.92
CA VAL A 126 -1.16 -12.43 2.26
C VAL A 126 -2.36 -12.52 3.20
N ALA A 127 -2.48 -13.62 3.96
CA ALA A 127 -3.55 -13.83 4.94
C ALA A 127 -3.56 -12.77 6.04
N PHE A 128 -2.37 -12.29 6.44
CA PHE A 128 -2.22 -11.27 7.47
C PHE A 128 -2.81 -9.92 7.03
N TYR A 129 -2.65 -9.55 5.76
CA TYR A 129 -3.22 -8.32 5.20
C TYR A 129 -4.68 -8.46 4.73
N ALA A 130 -5.21 -9.68 4.65
CA ALA A 130 -6.57 -9.93 4.21
C ALA A 130 -7.61 -9.55 5.27
N GLU A 131 -8.52 -8.64 4.92
CA GLU A 131 -9.66 -8.25 5.74
C GLU A 131 -10.80 -9.28 5.63
N GLU A 132 -11.30 -9.76 6.77
CA GLU A 132 -12.49 -10.61 6.80
C GLU A 132 -13.75 -9.74 6.71
N ARG A 133 -14.57 -9.97 5.67
CA ARG A 133 -15.84 -9.25 5.47
C ARG A 133 -17.02 -10.21 5.46
N HIS A 134 -18.06 -9.86 6.22
CA HIS A 134 -19.34 -10.57 6.19
C HIS A 134 -20.36 -9.77 5.40
N ALA A 135 -20.99 -10.42 4.42
CA ALA A 135 -22.03 -9.83 3.60
C ALA A 135 -23.38 -10.55 3.84
N PRO A 136 -24.47 -9.83 4.13
CA PRO A 136 -25.79 -10.45 4.25
C PRO A 136 -26.32 -10.91 2.88
N ALA A 137 -27.30 -11.81 2.90
CA ALA A 137 -27.97 -12.26 1.68
C ALA A 137 -28.54 -11.07 0.88
N GLY A 138 -28.32 -11.06 -0.43
CA GLY A 138 -28.73 -9.98 -1.32
C GLY A 138 -27.82 -8.75 -1.32
N ALA A 139 -26.72 -8.74 -0.56
CA ALA A 139 -25.74 -7.66 -0.62
C ALA A 139 -25.00 -7.63 -1.97
N MET A 140 -24.90 -6.45 -2.57
CA MET A 140 -24.11 -6.23 -3.78
C MET A 140 -22.65 -5.94 -3.38
N LEU A 141 -21.74 -6.84 -3.74
CA LEU A 141 -20.31 -6.74 -3.39
C LEU A 141 -19.51 -5.86 -4.37
N ALA A 142 -19.83 -5.94 -5.66
CA ALA A 142 -19.16 -5.19 -6.71
C ALA A 142 -20.14 -4.89 -7.85
N VAL A 143 -19.86 -3.83 -8.62
CA VAL A 143 -20.68 -3.41 -9.77
C VAL A 143 -19.84 -3.48 -11.04
N GLU A 144 -20.42 -3.99 -12.12
CA GLU A 144 -19.78 -4.01 -13.44
C GLU A 144 -19.32 -2.60 -13.85
N ARG A 145 -18.09 -2.49 -14.37
CA ARG A 145 -17.44 -1.24 -14.82
C ARG A 145 -17.08 -0.24 -13.72
N GLN A 146 -17.25 -0.60 -12.45
CA GLN A 146 -16.63 0.14 -11.36
C GLN A 146 -15.15 -0.26 -11.30
N GLN A 147 -14.25 0.72 -11.16
CA GLN A 147 -12.83 0.44 -10.97
C GLN A 147 -12.66 -0.32 -9.64
N GLY A 148 -12.32 -1.60 -9.73
CA GLY A 148 -12.06 -2.44 -8.57
C GLY A 148 -10.68 -2.15 -8.01
N GLN A 149 -10.61 -1.82 -6.72
CA GLN A 149 -9.35 -1.74 -5.96
C GLN A 149 -9.13 -2.99 -5.10
N ASP A 150 -10.20 -3.76 -4.87
CA ASP A 150 -10.22 -4.92 -3.98
C ASP A 150 -10.46 -6.21 -4.75
N ILE A 151 -9.80 -7.29 -4.32
CA ILE A 151 -10.07 -8.67 -4.75
C ILE A 151 -10.78 -9.37 -3.60
N TYR A 152 -11.94 -9.97 -3.90
CA TYR A 152 -12.73 -10.70 -2.91
C TYR A 152 -12.50 -12.21 -3.07
N PHE A 153 -12.18 -12.87 -1.96
CA PHE A 153 -12.11 -14.32 -1.90
C PHE A 153 -13.30 -14.86 -1.11
N ILE A 154 -14.08 -15.76 -1.71
CA ILE A 154 -15.29 -16.30 -1.10
C ILE A 154 -14.90 -17.48 -0.22
N LEU A 155 -14.84 -17.25 1.09
CA LEU A 155 -14.52 -18.30 2.07
C LEU A 155 -15.69 -19.25 2.31
N ARG A 156 -16.92 -18.71 2.40
CA ARG A 156 -18.16 -19.45 2.66
C ARG A 156 -19.33 -18.74 2.01
N GLY A 157 -20.29 -19.51 1.48
CA GLY A 157 -21.52 -19.01 0.90
C GLY A 157 -21.57 -19.13 -0.62
N GLN A 158 -22.48 -18.39 -1.25
CA GLN A 158 -22.69 -18.40 -2.70
C GLN A 158 -22.83 -16.96 -3.18
N VAL A 159 -22.29 -16.67 -4.36
CA VAL A 159 -22.37 -15.35 -4.98
C VAL A 159 -22.90 -15.51 -6.40
N GLN A 160 -23.82 -14.64 -6.78
CA GLN A 160 -24.35 -14.57 -8.14
C GLN A 160 -23.65 -13.43 -8.88
N LEU A 161 -23.15 -13.72 -10.08
CA LEU A 161 -22.58 -12.75 -10.99
C LEU A 161 -23.61 -12.38 -12.05
N PHE A 162 -23.92 -11.09 -12.14
CA PHE A 162 -24.82 -10.53 -13.13
C PHE A 162 -24.04 -9.68 -14.12
N THR A 163 -24.12 -10.00 -15.41
CA THR A 163 -23.50 -9.21 -16.49
C THR A 163 -24.58 -8.52 -17.32
N ARG A 164 -24.40 -7.23 -17.64
CA ARG A 164 -25.37 -6.46 -18.45
C ARG A 164 -25.49 -6.96 -19.89
N SER A 165 -24.53 -7.74 -20.39
CA SER A 165 -24.49 -8.25 -21.77
C SER A 165 -25.57 -9.29 -22.08
N GLY A 166 -26.43 -9.66 -21.14
CA GLY A 166 -27.56 -10.56 -21.40
C GLY A 166 -27.14 -12.02 -21.63
N LEU A 167 -25.88 -12.39 -21.35
CA LEU A 167 -25.35 -13.75 -21.47
C LEU A 167 -25.83 -14.72 -20.38
N GLY A 168 -26.81 -14.32 -19.57
CA GLY A 168 -27.40 -15.13 -18.51
C GLY A 168 -26.76 -14.90 -17.14
N GLU A 169 -27.46 -15.39 -16.11
CA GLU A 169 -27.01 -15.36 -14.71
C GLU A 169 -26.00 -16.47 -14.47
N ILE A 170 -24.79 -16.13 -14.01
CA ILE A 170 -23.78 -17.12 -13.65
C ILE A 170 -23.76 -17.22 -12.13
N THR A 171 -24.31 -18.31 -11.60
CA THR A 171 -24.21 -18.61 -10.16
C THR A 171 -22.87 -19.29 -9.89
N VAL A 172 -22.00 -18.64 -9.10
CA VAL A 172 -20.74 -19.24 -8.66
C VAL A 172 -20.95 -19.81 -7.26
N ARG A 173 -20.85 -21.13 -7.15
CA ARG A 173 -20.85 -21.84 -5.88
C ARG A 173 -19.43 -22.22 -5.51
N VAL A 174 -19.01 -21.85 -4.30
CA VAL A 174 -17.79 -22.40 -3.71
C VAL A 174 -18.18 -23.67 -2.94
N ALA A 175 -17.51 -24.78 -3.25
CA ALA A 175 -17.68 -26.08 -2.60
C ALA A 175 -16.80 -26.20 -1.36
#